data_AF-A0A3B0XDM8-F1
#
_entry.id   AF-A0A3B0XDM8-F1
#
_cell.length_a   1.000
_cell.length_b   1.000
_cell.length_c   1.000
_cell.angle_alpha   90.00
_cell.angle_beta   90.00
_cell.angle_gamma   90.00
#
_symmetry.space_group_name_H-M   'P 1'
#
loop_
_entity.id
_entity.type
_entity.pdbx_description
1 polymer ?
#
loop_
_entity_poly.entity_id
_entity_poly.type
_entity_poly.pdbx_seq_one_letter_code
_entity_poly.pdbx_strand_id
1 'polypeptide(L)'
;MYRKFCVCVICIALASCTTYHGLAPLSPDRVATTAEISPYFKWKPSDKKSVKYDFIIYAVSWKGDTALPGESIYYKEGLNNPEHKIDFKLELGKSYLWAVRVRDGDTVEAWSKFDFSAYYIFGYAQLRNHLYLLEVISKNEKSAEF
;
A
#
# COMPACT_ATOMS: atom_id res chain seq x y z
N MET A 1 -17.54 28.12 -46.51
CA MET A 1 -17.33 26.72 -46.09
C MET A 1 -16.19 26.71 -45.07
N TYR A 2 -16.49 26.93 -43.79
CA TYR A 2 -15.48 26.96 -42.72
C TYR A 2 -15.42 25.59 -42.05
N ARG A 3 -14.30 24.89 -42.26
CA ARG A 3 -13.98 23.62 -41.61
C ARG A 3 -12.67 23.84 -40.86
N LYS A 4 -12.71 24.18 -39.57
CA LYS A 4 -11.51 24.21 -38.72
C LYS A 4 -11.80 23.69 -37.31
N PHE A 5 -11.51 22.40 -37.20
CA PHE A 5 -10.86 21.72 -36.08
C PHE A 5 -11.33 22.03 -34.67
N CYS A 6 -12.08 21.06 -34.15
CA CYS A 6 -12.32 20.83 -32.73
C CYS A 6 -10.97 20.87 -31.98
N VAL A 7 -10.83 21.85 -31.08
CA VAL A 7 -9.74 21.91 -30.11
C VAL A 7 -9.91 20.72 -29.18
N CYS A 8 -9.18 19.64 -29.47
CA CYS A 8 -9.02 18.48 -28.59
C CYS A 8 -7.52 18.16 -28.51
N VAL A 9 -6.71 19.17 -28.17
CA VAL A 9 -5.23 19.10 -28.17
C VAL A 9 -4.65 19.36 -26.77
N ILE A 10 -5.41 19.22 -25.68
CA ILE A 10 -4.87 19.38 -24.31
C ILE A 10 -5.51 18.37 -23.35
N CYS A 11 -5.26 17.07 -23.56
CA CYS A 11 -5.48 16.00 -22.56
C CYS A 11 -4.35 14.94 -22.63
N ILE A 12 -3.11 15.38 -22.81
CA ILE A 12 -1.89 14.55 -22.79
C ILE A 12 -0.92 15.33 -21.90
N ALA A 13 -0.27 14.86 -20.83
CA ALA A 13 -0.09 13.52 -20.28
C ALA A 13 0.24 13.64 -18.78
N LEU A 14 -0.67 13.18 -17.92
CA LEU A 14 -0.36 12.67 -16.58
C LEU A 14 -1.23 11.44 -16.37
N ALA A 15 -0.78 10.30 -16.88
CA ALA A 15 -1.42 9.01 -16.63
C ALA A 15 -0.64 8.30 -15.54
N SER A 16 -1.29 7.99 -14.42
CA SER A 16 -0.75 7.10 -13.41
C SER A 16 -1.59 5.82 -13.34
N CYS A 17 -0.93 4.69 -13.18
CA CYS A 17 -1.58 3.39 -13.06
C CYS A 17 -0.97 2.65 -11.88
N THR A 18 -1.84 2.07 -11.06
CA THR A 18 -1.46 1.18 -9.96
C THR A 18 -2.00 -0.21 -10.26
N THR A 19 -1.15 -1.22 -10.15
CA THR A 19 -1.55 -2.63 -10.29
C THR A 19 -1.26 -3.35 -8.99
N TYR A 20 -2.25 -4.06 -8.47
CA TYR A 20 -2.13 -4.84 -7.24
C TYR A 20 -1.87 -6.31 -7.58
N HIS A 21 -0.86 -6.87 -6.93
CA HIS A 21 -0.55 -8.30 -6.98
C HIS A 21 -0.99 -8.91 -5.66
N GLY A 22 -2.00 -9.78 -5.69
CA GLY A 22 -2.65 -10.31 -4.49
C GLY A 22 -3.76 -9.38 -3.98
N LEU A 23 -3.84 -9.21 -2.66
CA LEU A 23 -4.95 -8.48 -2.01
C LEU A 23 -4.66 -6.97 -1.94
N ALA A 24 -5.53 -6.17 -2.55
CA ALA A 24 -5.44 -4.71 -2.55
C ALA A 24 -5.75 -4.11 -1.17
N PRO A 25 -5.03 -3.07 -0.72
CA PRO A 25 -5.30 -2.43 0.55
C PRO A 25 -6.55 -1.55 0.44
N LEU A 26 -7.35 -1.50 1.51
CA LEU A 26 -8.47 -0.57 1.64
C LEU A 26 -8.17 0.51 2.69
N SER A 27 -7.45 0.15 3.76
CA SER A 27 -6.99 1.07 4.78
C SER A 27 -5.83 0.45 5.57
N PRO A 28 -4.75 1.19 5.87
CA PRO A 28 -4.34 2.41 5.18
C PRO A 28 -4.13 2.18 3.67
N ASP A 29 -4.13 3.24 2.84
CA ASP A 29 -3.82 3.10 1.40
C ASP A 29 -2.34 2.66 1.20
N ARG A 30 -1.95 2.37 -0.03
CA ARG A 30 -0.62 1.86 -0.43
C ARG A 30 0.56 2.66 0.12
N VAL A 31 0.39 3.97 0.27
CA VAL A 31 1.31 4.90 0.94
C VAL A 31 0.42 5.78 1.81
N ALA A 32 0.55 5.65 3.12
CA ALA A 32 -0.31 6.34 4.05
C ALA A 32 0.45 6.84 5.27
N THR A 33 -0.10 7.87 5.87
CA THR A 33 0.43 8.49 7.07
C THR A 33 -0.63 8.50 8.16
N THR A 34 -0.28 8.09 9.38
CA THR A 34 -1.20 8.04 10.52
C THR A 34 -0.54 8.53 11.79
N ALA A 35 -1.32 9.08 12.72
CA ALA A 35 -0.87 9.36 14.08
C ALA A 35 -1.35 8.29 15.08
N GLU A 36 -2.02 7.24 14.59
CA GLU A 36 -2.49 6.12 15.40
C GLU A 36 -1.37 5.08 15.53
N ILE A 37 -0.97 4.80 16.78
CA ILE A 37 0.09 3.84 17.10
C ILE A 37 -0.38 2.38 17.07
N SER A 38 -1.70 2.13 17.02
CA SER A 38 -2.28 0.79 16.85
C SER A 38 -3.35 0.81 15.76
N PRO A 39 -2.96 1.07 14.50
CA PRO A 39 -3.89 1.33 13.40
C PRO A 39 -4.70 0.10 13.02
N TYR A 40 -5.84 0.37 12.39
CA TYR A 40 -6.71 -0.64 11.82
C TYR A 40 -6.41 -0.88 10.34
N PHE A 41 -6.14 -2.13 9.99
CA PHE A 41 -5.84 -2.55 8.63
C PHE A 41 -7.05 -3.24 7.99
N LYS A 42 -7.31 -2.92 6.73
CA LYS A 42 -8.38 -3.47 5.90
C LYS A 42 -7.84 -3.72 4.50
N TRP A 43 -8.25 -4.82 3.89
CA TRP A 43 -7.91 -5.16 2.51
C TRP A 43 -9.13 -5.71 1.78
N LYS A 44 -9.05 -5.73 0.45
CA LYS A 44 -10.09 -6.32 -0.39
C LYS A 44 -10.15 -7.84 -0.07
N PRO A 45 -11.33 -8.41 0.20
CA PRO A 45 -11.48 -9.85 0.40
C PRO A 45 -11.03 -10.63 -0.85
N SER A 46 -10.59 -11.87 -0.64
CA SER A 46 -10.36 -12.79 -1.76
C SER A 46 -11.67 -13.18 -2.43
N ASP A 47 -11.64 -13.42 -3.74
CA ASP A 47 -12.77 -13.98 -4.48
C ASP A 47 -12.98 -15.48 -4.16
N LYS A 48 -11.97 -16.12 -3.55
CA LYS A 48 -12.06 -17.50 -3.05
C LYS A 48 -12.86 -17.55 -1.74
N LYS A 49 -13.74 -18.55 -1.62
CA LYS A 49 -14.54 -18.77 -0.40
C LYS A 49 -13.74 -19.50 0.67
N SER A 50 -14.08 -19.24 1.94
CA SER A 50 -13.55 -19.95 3.11
C SER A 50 -12.02 -19.91 3.28
N VAL A 51 -11.37 -18.93 2.68
CA VAL A 51 -9.93 -18.71 2.87
C VAL A 51 -9.65 -17.95 4.16
N LYS A 52 -8.43 -18.11 4.67
CA LYS A 52 -7.88 -17.31 5.76
C LYS A 52 -6.84 -16.33 5.23
N TYR A 53 -6.40 -15.43 6.09
CA TYR A 53 -5.39 -14.43 5.76
C TYR A 53 -4.23 -14.50 6.74
N ASP A 54 -3.02 -14.31 6.23
CA ASP A 54 -1.87 -13.98 7.07
C ASP A 54 -1.54 -12.50 6.85
N PHE A 55 -1.18 -11.83 7.94
CA PHE A 55 -0.86 -10.41 7.99
C PHE A 55 0.52 -10.21 8.62
N ILE A 56 1.32 -9.31 8.06
CA ILE A 56 2.67 -9.04 8.52
C ILE A 56 3.00 -7.55 8.46
N ILE A 57 3.80 -7.08 9.42
CA ILE A 57 4.41 -5.75 9.43
C ILE A 57 5.92 -5.90 9.60
N TYR A 58 6.66 -5.20 8.76
CA TYR A 58 8.10 -5.05 8.81
C TYR A 58 8.48 -3.64 9.24
N ALA A 59 9.58 -3.53 9.98
CA ALA A 59 10.32 -2.27 10.05
C ALA A 59 10.87 -1.92 8.64
N VAL A 60 10.94 -0.63 8.31
CA VAL A 60 11.57 -0.19 7.06
C VAL A 60 13.10 -0.20 7.22
N SER A 61 13.79 -0.79 6.25
CA SER A 61 15.22 -0.61 6.01
C SER A 61 15.41 0.24 4.76
N TRP A 62 16.05 1.41 4.90
CA TRP A 62 16.24 2.33 3.78
C TRP A 62 17.53 2.01 3.02
N LYS A 63 17.42 1.89 1.70
CA LYS A 63 18.56 1.82 0.78
C LYS A 63 18.44 2.95 -0.25
N GLY A 64 19.08 4.08 0.04
CA GLY A 64 18.78 5.34 -0.64
C GLY A 64 17.32 5.72 -0.39
N ASP A 65 16.61 6.12 -1.45
CA ASP A 65 15.18 6.50 -1.37
C ASP A 65 14.22 5.31 -1.42
N THR A 66 14.74 4.08 -1.37
CA THR A 66 13.93 2.86 -1.45
C THR A 66 13.70 2.26 -0.07
N ALA A 67 12.43 2.16 0.32
CA ALA A 67 11.99 1.41 1.50
C ALA A 67 12.01 -0.10 1.21
N LEU A 68 12.83 -0.86 1.94
CA LEU A 68 12.92 -2.31 1.87
C LEU A 68 12.38 -2.95 3.16
N PRO A 69 11.81 -4.17 3.09
CA PRO A 69 11.40 -4.90 4.29
C PRO A 69 12.63 -5.25 5.13
N GLY A 70 12.66 -4.75 6.35
CA GLY A 70 13.64 -5.13 7.38
C GLY A 70 13.12 -6.27 8.25
N GLU A 71 13.33 -6.15 9.57
CA GLU A 71 12.83 -7.12 10.54
C GLU A 71 11.29 -7.17 10.58
N SER A 72 10.73 -8.37 10.67
CA SER A 72 9.30 -8.57 10.93
C SER A 72 8.99 -8.26 12.39
N ILE A 73 8.28 -7.17 12.63
CA ILE A 73 7.92 -6.71 13.99
C ILE A 73 6.53 -7.20 14.43
N TYR A 74 5.71 -7.65 13.49
CA TYR A 74 4.37 -8.15 13.77
C TYR A 74 3.96 -9.19 12.74
N TYR A 75 3.45 -10.33 13.20
CA TYR A 75 2.91 -11.36 12.33
C TYR A 75 1.68 -12.01 12.96
N LYS A 76 0.63 -12.16 12.17
CA LYS A 76 -0.59 -12.85 12.58
C LYS A 76 -1.08 -13.74 11.45
N GLU A 77 -1.29 -15.01 11.76
CA GLU A 77 -1.74 -16.00 10.78
C GLU A 77 -3.18 -16.44 11.00
N GLY A 78 -3.79 -16.97 9.94
CA GLY A 78 -5.07 -17.64 10.03
C GLY A 78 -6.24 -16.72 10.38
N LEU A 79 -6.17 -15.44 10.03
CA LEU A 79 -7.25 -14.48 10.21
C LEU A 79 -8.44 -14.84 9.33
N ASN A 80 -9.66 -14.80 9.90
CA ASN A 80 -10.89 -15.12 9.16
C ASN A 80 -11.47 -13.91 8.42
N ASN A 81 -11.19 -12.70 8.92
CA ASN A 81 -11.75 -11.46 8.39
C ASN A 81 -10.72 -10.72 7.54
N PRO A 82 -11.15 -9.97 6.51
CA PRO A 82 -10.28 -9.17 5.64
C PRO A 82 -9.86 -7.84 6.31
N GLU A 83 -9.70 -7.86 7.63
CA GLU A 83 -9.35 -6.71 8.46
C GLU A 83 -8.69 -7.18 9.75
N HIS A 84 -7.84 -6.32 10.31
CA HIS A 84 -7.10 -6.62 11.53
C HIS A 84 -6.70 -5.36 12.28
N LYS A 85 -6.98 -5.34 13.59
CA LYS A 85 -6.41 -4.34 14.51
C LYS A 85 -5.17 -4.93 15.14
N ILE A 86 -4.04 -4.25 15.03
CA ILE A 86 -2.85 -4.69 15.74
C ILE A 86 -3.01 -4.43 17.25
N ASP A 87 -2.62 -5.43 18.03
CA ASP A 87 -2.46 -5.38 19.49
C ASP A 87 -1.05 -4.90 19.91
N PHE A 88 -0.20 -4.63 18.92
CA PHE A 88 1.12 -4.02 19.07
C PHE A 88 1.06 -2.49 18.94
N LYS A 89 1.97 -1.79 19.62
CA LYS A 89 2.10 -0.32 19.51
C LYS A 89 3.29 0.02 18.63
N LEU A 90 3.02 0.61 17.47
CA LEU A 90 4.02 1.20 16.61
C LEU A 90 4.61 2.46 17.26
N GLU A 91 5.90 2.68 17.02
CA GLU A 91 6.58 3.89 17.44
C GLU A 91 6.26 5.06 16.49
N LEU A 92 6.11 6.24 17.08
CA LEU A 92 5.97 7.51 16.35
C LEU A 92 7.30 7.88 15.67
N GLY A 93 7.21 8.62 14.57
CA GLY A 93 8.35 9.03 13.74
C GLY A 93 8.99 7.89 12.95
N LYS A 94 8.32 6.73 12.81
CA LYS A 94 8.83 5.56 12.09
C LYS A 94 7.93 5.16 10.94
N SER A 95 8.57 4.62 9.90
CA SER A 95 7.90 4.02 8.76
C SER A 95 7.92 2.48 8.85
N TYR A 96 6.84 1.87 8.38
CA TYR A 96 6.62 0.43 8.39
C TYR A 96 6.13 -0.03 7.03
N LEU A 97 6.47 -1.25 6.66
CA LEU A 97 5.88 -1.92 5.50
C LEU A 97 4.93 -2.99 5.99
N TRP A 98 3.78 -3.13 5.35
CA TRP A 98 2.84 -4.18 5.68
C TRP A 98 2.38 -4.92 4.44
N ALA A 99 1.98 -6.18 4.66
CA ALA A 99 1.54 -7.06 3.60
C ALA A 99 0.51 -8.06 4.12
N VAL A 100 -0.27 -8.59 3.20
CA VAL A 100 -1.27 -9.63 3.49
C VAL A 100 -1.21 -10.69 2.40
N ARG A 101 -1.46 -11.95 2.75
CA ARG A 101 -1.59 -13.03 1.78
C ARG A 101 -2.79 -13.90 2.09
N VAL A 102 -3.28 -14.58 1.07
CA VAL A 102 -4.33 -15.58 1.20
C VAL A 102 -3.71 -16.91 1.64
N ARG A 103 -4.41 -17.60 2.53
CA ARG A 103 -4.15 -18.97 2.95
C ARG A 103 -5.39 -19.82 2.66
N ASP A 104 -5.20 -20.87 1.89
CA ASP A 104 -6.23 -21.84 1.51
C ASP A 104 -5.77 -23.23 1.96
N GLY A 105 -6.21 -23.64 3.16
CA GLY A 105 -5.69 -24.82 3.85
C GLY A 105 -4.18 -24.71 4.08
N ASP A 106 -3.44 -25.65 3.48
CA ASP A 106 -1.97 -25.72 3.56
C ASP A 106 -1.27 -24.88 2.48
N THR A 107 -2.00 -24.33 1.52
CA THR A 107 -1.45 -23.50 0.45
C THR A 107 -1.46 -22.03 0.86
N VAL A 108 -0.32 -21.37 0.74
CA VAL A 108 -0.19 -19.92 0.97
C VAL A 108 0.21 -19.21 -0.32
N GLU A 109 -0.47 -18.11 -0.62
CA GLU A 109 -0.15 -17.26 -1.76
C GLU A 109 1.03 -16.32 -1.45
N ALA A 110 1.53 -15.64 -2.49
CA ALA A 110 2.53 -14.60 -2.31
C ALA A 110 1.97 -13.42 -1.50
N TRP A 111 2.86 -12.74 -0.78
CA TRP A 111 2.53 -11.49 -0.09
C TRP A 111 2.04 -10.42 -1.06
N SER A 112 1.01 -9.69 -0.64
CA SER A 112 0.43 -8.62 -1.43
C SER A 112 1.44 -7.50 -1.69
N LYS A 113 1.42 -7.01 -2.92
CA LYS A 113 2.33 -5.99 -3.44
C LYS A 113 1.59 -5.08 -4.41
N PHE A 114 2.18 -3.94 -4.73
CA PHE A 114 1.74 -3.11 -5.83
C PHE A 114 2.89 -2.69 -6.74
N ASP A 115 2.51 -2.45 -7.99
CA ASP A 115 3.30 -1.72 -8.97
C ASP A 115 2.66 -0.36 -9.18
N PHE A 116 3.50 0.67 -9.31
CA PHE A 116 3.06 2.00 -9.67
C PHE A 116 3.84 2.48 -10.89
N SER A 117 3.13 3.06 -11.84
CA SER A 117 3.71 3.64 -13.04
C SER A 117 3.10 5.02 -13.26
N ALA A 118 3.95 6.00 -13.56
CA ALA A 118 3.53 7.35 -13.90
C ALA A 118 4.23 7.80 -15.18
N TYR A 119 3.42 8.22 -16.15
CA TYR A 119 3.87 8.71 -17.44
C TYR A 119 3.72 10.22 -17.48
N TYR A 120 4.84 10.90 -17.70
CA TYR A 120 4.95 12.34 -17.88
C TYR A 120 5.37 12.63 -19.32
N ILE A 121 5.14 13.86 -19.79
CA ILE A 121 5.48 14.27 -21.16
C ILE A 121 6.95 14.00 -21.51
N PHE A 122 7.87 14.14 -20.54
CA PHE A 122 9.31 13.96 -20.72
C PHE A 122 9.93 12.91 -19.80
N GLY A 123 9.13 11.98 -19.28
CA GLY A 123 9.66 11.01 -18.34
C GLY A 123 8.69 9.94 -17.94
N TYR A 124 9.25 8.92 -17.28
CA TYR A 124 8.51 7.80 -16.76
C TYR A 124 9.09 7.43 -15.40
N ALA A 125 8.22 7.23 -14.43
CA ALA A 125 8.59 6.69 -13.12
C ALA A 125 7.92 5.32 -12.93
N GLN A 126 8.68 4.37 -12.37
CA GLN A 126 8.15 3.06 -12.03
C GLN A 126 8.62 2.58 -10.67
N LEU A 127 7.68 2.04 -9.92
CA LEU A 127 7.90 1.21 -8.73
C LEU A 127 7.33 -0.17 -9.03
N ARG A 128 8.08 -1.23 -8.71
CA ARG A 128 7.62 -2.62 -8.89
C ARG A 128 7.72 -3.41 -7.61
N ASN A 129 6.75 -4.27 -7.36
CA ASN A 129 6.74 -5.27 -6.29
C ASN A 129 6.88 -4.66 -4.88
N HIS A 130 6.36 -3.46 -4.65
CA HIS A 130 6.44 -2.78 -3.36
C HIS A 130 5.36 -3.27 -2.39
N LEU A 131 5.74 -3.39 -1.11
CA LEU A 131 4.79 -3.55 -0.01
C LEU A 131 4.13 -2.22 0.32
N TYR A 132 3.04 -2.26 1.08
CA TYR A 132 2.31 -1.06 1.46
C TYR A 132 3.05 -0.30 2.56
N LEU A 133 3.28 0.99 2.35
CA LEU A 133 4.03 1.86 3.26
C LEU A 133 3.08 2.58 4.21
N LEU A 134 3.41 2.52 5.50
CA LEU A 134 2.74 3.24 6.56
C LEU A 134 3.75 4.06 7.34
N GLU A 135 3.57 5.37 7.34
CA GLU A 135 4.33 6.28 8.19
C GLU A 135 3.52 6.66 9.43
N VAL A 136 4.12 6.52 10.60
CA VAL A 136 3.49 6.87 11.87
C VAL A 136 4.05 8.21 12.33
N ILE A 137 3.31 9.30 12.16
CA ILE A 137 3.76 10.67 12.48
C ILE A 137 3.35 11.10 13.88
N SER A 138 4.06 12.10 14.42
CA SER A 138 3.68 12.74 15.67
C SER A 138 2.37 13.52 15.50
N LYS A 139 1.51 13.52 16.54
CA LYS A 139 0.25 14.29 16.52
C LYS A 139 0.45 15.79 16.26
N ASN A 140 1.63 16.34 16.55
CA ASN A 140 1.92 17.76 16.39
C ASN A 140 2.19 18.17 14.93
N GLU A 141 2.50 17.21 14.04
CA GLU A 141 2.81 17.47 12.62
C GLU A 141 1.57 17.51 11.72
N LYS A 142 0.41 17.03 12.18
CA LYS A 142 -0.86 17.08 11.42
C LYS A 142 -1.42 18.50 11.20
N SER A 143 -0.75 19.52 11.74
CA SER A 143 -1.23 20.90 11.81
C SER A 143 -0.71 21.82 10.69
N ALA A 144 0.16 21.32 9.81
CA ALA A 144 0.90 22.18 8.86
C ALA A 144 0.38 22.17 7.41
N GLU A 145 -0.67 21.39 7.10
CA GLU A 145 -1.27 21.39 5.77
C GLU A 145 -2.76 21.71 5.84
N PHE A 146 -3.08 23.01 5.87
CA PHE A 146 -4.34 23.60 5.39
C PHE A 146 -4.06 24.98 4.81
#